data_AF-A0A674GF48-F1
#
_entry.id   AF-A0A674GF48-F1
#
_cell.length_a   1.000
_cell.length_b   1.000
_cell.length_c   1.000
_cell.angle_alpha   90.00
_cell.angle_beta   90.00
_cell.angle_gamma   90.00
#
_symmetry.space_group_name_H-M   'P 1'
#
loop_
_entity.id
_entity.type
_entity.pdbx_description
1 polymer ?
#
loop_
_entity_poly.entity_id
_entity_poly.type
_entity_poly.pdbx_seq_one_letter_code
_entity_poly.pdbx_strand_id
1 'polypeptide(L)'
;GQTLAARCRPVSHIVFLKTHKTGGSSVVNVLSRYGESRQLRFALPQRYQFRYPEPFRAESVRGFRPGETFDIICHHMRFSPTEVQRVMPNDSFYFSIVRDPGTQGASAFSYFRAAAAAFRRAPSLDAFLAAPRRFFGPGGRGAGLARNPQWFDFGLPEPAAAAEVPALLARLERRFPLVLLAERFDESLVLLRHRLCWPRAAVDVFAHNTRGGAAAPTAAQRRRLRAWNALDWALYSHFNRSFWRHVQRFGAARLQEEAAELRRRRRRLQERCLRGAGPVPAAAIAEPRLRPFQPPGAEHAVLGFALRPGLPPAERRRCGRMALPELPYTDLLARRQFGNGNGTEWDDF
;
A
#
# COMPACT_ATOMS: atom_id res chain seq x y z
N GLY A 1 -24.26 0.24 -36.26
CA GLY A 1 -24.99 0.04 -35.00
C GLY A 1 -24.06 0.25 -33.83
N GLN A 2 -24.30 1.28 -33.02
CA GLN A 2 -23.50 1.55 -31.81
C GLN A 2 -23.79 0.48 -30.77
N THR A 3 -22.83 -0.41 -30.51
CA THR A 3 -22.84 -1.24 -29.30
C THR A 3 -22.76 -0.33 -28.08
N LEU A 4 -23.87 -0.16 -27.37
CA LEU A 4 -23.91 0.38 -26.01
C LEU A 4 -23.01 -0.50 -25.14
N ALA A 5 -21.76 -0.12 -24.98
CA ALA A 5 -20.92 -0.66 -23.91
C ALA A 5 -21.68 -0.43 -22.60
N ALA A 6 -22.08 -1.50 -21.91
CA ALA A 6 -22.76 -1.41 -20.63
C ALA A 6 -21.97 -0.46 -19.72
N ARG A 7 -22.58 0.68 -19.35
CA ARG A 7 -21.95 1.68 -18.49
C ARG A 7 -21.69 1.04 -17.13
N CYS A 8 -20.42 0.72 -16.86
CA CYS A 8 -20.04 0.14 -15.58
C CYS A 8 -20.10 1.23 -14.48
N ARG A 9 -20.59 0.85 -13.29
CA ARG A 9 -20.79 1.80 -12.18
C ARG A 9 -19.52 1.93 -11.34
N PRO A 10 -19.08 3.14 -10.98
CA PRO A 10 -17.95 3.33 -10.09
C PRO A 10 -18.15 2.61 -8.76
N VAL A 11 -17.15 1.84 -8.35
CA VAL A 11 -17.15 1.12 -7.07
C VAL A 11 -16.75 2.08 -5.95
N SER A 12 -17.54 2.13 -4.88
CA SER A 12 -17.29 2.96 -3.70
C SER A 12 -16.94 2.15 -2.45
N HIS A 13 -17.44 0.91 -2.32
CA HIS A 13 -17.14 0.02 -1.20
C HIS A 13 -15.88 -0.81 -1.49
N ILE A 14 -14.80 -0.54 -0.76
CA ILE A 14 -13.46 -1.00 -1.10
C ILE A 14 -12.73 -1.51 0.14
N VAL A 15 -12.22 -2.73 0.03
CA VAL A 15 -11.27 -3.31 0.98
C VAL A 15 -9.91 -3.41 0.32
N PHE A 16 -9.01 -2.51 0.68
CA PHE A 16 -7.61 -2.61 0.31
C PHE A 16 -6.81 -3.18 1.48
N LEU A 17 -6.41 -4.44 1.35
CA LEU A 17 -5.46 -5.02 2.28
C LEU A 17 -4.05 -4.56 1.92
N LYS A 18 -3.54 -3.60 2.67
CA LYS A 18 -2.21 -3.04 2.50
C LYS A 18 -1.15 -3.94 3.15
N THR A 19 -0.29 -4.55 2.33
CA THR A 19 0.86 -5.31 2.82
C THR A 19 2.10 -4.43 3.01
N HIS A 20 3.02 -4.86 3.86
CA HIS A 20 4.21 -4.08 4.22
C HIS A 20 5.26 -4.06 3.11
N LYS A 21 5.76 -2.86 2.81
CA LYS A 21 6.88 -2.57 1.87
C LYS A 21 6.65 -2.97 0.40
N THR A 22 5.40 -2.94 -0.01
CA THR A 22 4.94 -3.30 -1.37
C THR A 22 4.47 -2.09 -2.20
N GLY A 23 4.70 -0.86 -1.73
CA GLY A 23 4.21 0.36 -2.41
C GLY A 23 2.78 0.76 -2.02
N GLY A 24 2.20 0.11 -1.02
CA GLY A 24 0.84 0.37 -0.55
C GLY A 24 0.54 1.82 -0.15
N SER A 25 1.52 2.61 0.33
CA SER A 25 1.29 4.02 0.67
C SER A 25 0.84 4.86 -0.53
N SER A 26 1.32 4.56 -1.74
CA SER A 26 0.81 5.21 -2.96
C SER A 26 -0.63 4.81 -3.25
N VAL A 27 -0.99 3.54 -3.06
CA VAL A 27 -2.38 3.08 -3.24
C VAL A 27 -3.29 3.73 -2.20
N VAL A 28 -2.85 3.85 -0.95
CA VAL A 28 -3.60 4.60 0.08
C VAL A 28 -3.83 6.04 -0.36
N ASN A 29 -2.82 6.77 -0.85
CA ASN A 29 -3.02 8.13 -1.36
C ASN A 29 -4.05 8.20 -2.51
N VAL A 30 -4.07 7.21 -3.41
CA VAL A 30 -5.10 7.09 -4.47
C VAL A 30 -6.50 6.93 -3.85
N LEU A 31 -6.66 6.00 -2.91
CA LEU A 31 -7.94 5.73 -2.25
C LEU A 31 -8.41 6.92 -1.42
N SER A 32 -7.51 7.53 -0.64
CA SER A 32 -7.78 8.71 0.19
C SER A 32 -8.30 9.88 -0.64
N ARG A 33 -7.64 10.22 -1.76
CA ARG A 33 -8.10 11.31 -2.65
C ARG A 33 -9.43 11.00 -3.29
N TYR A 34 -9.62 9.75 -3.76
CA TYR A 34 -10.87 9.36 -4.39
C TYR A 34 -12.04 9.44 -3.40
N GLY A 35 -11.88 8.86 -2.20
CA GLY A 35 -12.89 8.88 -1.17
C GLY A 35 -13.16 10.28 -0.62
N GLU A 36 -12.11 11.08 -0.36
CA GLU A 36 -12.26 12.48 0.07
C GLU A 36 -13.09 13.29 -0.93
N SER A 37 -12.80 13.17 -2.23
CA SER A 37 -13.51 13.92 -3.28
C SER A 37 -14.99 13.54 -3.44
N ARG A 38 -15.41 12.45 -2.80
CA ARG A 38 -16.78 11.88 -2.87
C ARG A 38 -17.43 11.76 -1.50
N GLN A 39 -16.80 12.30 -0.46
CA GLN A 39 -17.30 12.25 0.92
C GLN A 39 -17.55 10.80 1.40
N LEU A 40 -16.76 9.83 0.93
CA LEU A 40 -16.85 8.44 1.36
C LEU A 40 -16.35 8.27 2.81
N ARG A 41 -16.99 7.39 3.57
CA ARG A 41 -16.62 7.05 4.94
C ARG A 41 -15.45 6.08 4.95
N PHE A 42 -14.38 6.42 5.66
CA PHE A 42 -13.24 5.53 5.87
C PHE A 42 -13.37 4.80 7.20
N ALA A 43 -13.17 3.48 7.20
CA ALA A 43 -12.80 2.76 8.41
C ALA A 43 -11.38 3.18 8.76
N LEU A 44 -11.23 4.05 9.76
CA LEU A 44 -9.94 4.57 10.21
C LEU A 44 -9.50 3.89 11.51
N PRO A 45 -8.20 3.58 11.69
CA PRO A 45 -7.70 3.10 12.97
C PRO A 45 -7.76 4.20 14.04
N GLN A 46 -7.69 3.80 15.31
CA GLN A 46 -7.53 4.75 16.42
C GLN A 46 -6.23 5.57 16.33
N ARG A 47 -5.18 4.98 15.73
CA ARG A 47 -3.92 5.66 15.37
C ARG A 47 -3.67 5.54 13.87
N TYR A 48 -2.60 4.86 13.45
CA TYR A 48 -2.20 4.72 12.05
C TYR A 48 -2.27 3.29 11.51
N GLN A 49 -2.54 2.31 12.37
CA GLN A 49 -2.68 0.89 12.02
C GLN A 49 -3.69 0.20 12.92
N PHE A 50 -4.31 -0.88 12.44
CA PHE A 50 -5.32 -1.64 13.17
C PHE A 50 -4.69 -2.74 14.02
N ARG A 51 -4.41 -2.43 15.30
CA ARG A 51 -3.97 -3.39 16.33
C ARG A 51 -2.84 -4.32 15.86
N TYR A 52 -1.96 -3.86 14.98
CA TYR A 52 -0.90 -4.71 14.46
C TYR A 52 0.14 -4.93 15.56
N PRO A 53 0.56 -6.17 15.87
CA PRO A 53 0.48 -7.38 15.03
C PRO A 53 -0.70 -8.34 15.30
N GLU A 54 -1.63 -8.01 16.20
CA GLU A 54 -2.82 -8.81 16.43
C GLU A 54 -3.75 -8.83 15.20
N PRO A 55 -4.56 -9.89 15.00
CA PRO A 55 -5.59 -9.90 13.97
C PRO A 55 -6.52 -8.69 14.08
N PHE A 56 -6.92 -8.16 12.93
CA PHE A 56 -7.91 -7.09 12.81
C PHE A 56 -9.17 -7.45 13.60
N ARG A 57 -9.69 -6.46 14.33
CA ARG A 57 -10.99 -6.53 14.99
C ARG A 57 -11.82 -5.30 14.65
N ALA A 58 -13.11 -5.50 14.43
CA ALA A 58 -14.04 -4.42 14.05
C ALA A 58 -14.03 -3.26 15.07
N GLU A 59 -13.92 -3.58 16.36
CA GLU A 59 -13.88 -2.61 17.45
C GLU A 59 -12.63 -1.72 17.45
N SER A 60 -11.62 -2.06 16.64
CA SER A 60 -10.44 -1.21 16.46
C SER A 60 -10.64 -0.04 15.49
N VAL A 61 -11.78 -0.03 14.78
CA VAL A 61 -12.17 1.08 13.91
C VAL A 61 -12.66 2.26 14.77
N ARG A 62 -12.16 3.46 14.49
CA ARG A 62 -12.58 4.68 15.15
C ARG A 62 -14.07 4.93 14.88
N GLY A 63 -14.83 5.17 15.94
CA GLY A 63 -16.28 5.36 15.83
C GLY A 63 -17.05 4.09 15.47
N PHE A 64 -16.47 2.90 15.70
CA PHE A 64 -17.16 1.64 15.49
C PHE A 64 -18.48 1.59 16.26
N ARG A 65 -19.55 1.20 15.55
CA ARG A 65 -20.88 0.91 16.10
C ARG A 65 -21.40 -0.37 15.42
N PRO A 66 -21.91 -1.35 16.18
CA PRO A 66 -22.48 -2.55 15.59
C PRO A 66 -23.55 -2.22 14.54
N GLY A 67 -23.46 -2.85 13.36
CA GLY A 67 -24.40 -2.64 12.25
C GLY A 67 -24.07 -1.46 11.34
N GLU A 68 -23.18 -0.55 11.72
CA GLU A 68 -22.70 0.51 10.84
C GLU A 68 -21.52 0.04 9.97
N THR A 69 -21.52 0.45 8.71
CA THR A 69 -20.46 0.13 7.74
C THR A 69 -19.72 1.37 7.26
N PHE A 70 -18.55 1.15 6.68
CA PHE A 70 -17.71 2.15 6.02
C PHE A 70 -17.55 1.83 4.54
N ASP A 71 -17.17 2.83 3.76
CA ASP A 71 -16.96 2.68 2.32
C ASP A 71 -15.55 2.21 2.00
N ILE A 72 -14.52 2.68 2.72
CA ILE A 72 -13.13 2.33 2.40
C ILE A 72 -12.39 1.89 3.65
N ILE A 73 -11.71 0.74 3.57
CA ILE A 73 -10.68 0.33 4.53
C ILE A 73 -9.36 0.13 3.79
N CYS A 74 -8.29 0.81 4.22
CA CYS A 74 -7.02 0.83 3.48
C CYS A 74 -5.74 0.92 4.33
N HIS A 75 -5.85 0.94 5.66
CA HIS A 75 -4.69 1.02 6.57
C HIS A 75 -4.14 -0.36 6.92
N HIS A 76 -2.91 -0.40 7.44
CA HIS A 76 -2.26 -1.65 7.83
C HIS A 76 -3.07 -2.42 8.86
N MET A 77 -3.24 -3.71 8.62
CA MET A 77 -3.90 -4.67 9.50
C MET A 77 -3.28 -6.05 9.29
N ARG A 78 -3.47 -6.94 10.27
CA ARG A 78 -3.42 -8.38 10.01
C ARG A 78 -4.82 -8.85 9.66
N PHE A 79 -5.05 -9.28 8.42
CA PHE A 79 -6.38 -9.50 7.89
C PHE A 79 -7.18 -10.54 8.69
N SER A 80 -8.43 -10.20 8.99
CA SER A 80 -9.40 -11.08 9.64
C SER A 80 -10.71 -11.04 8.84
N PRO A 81 -11.00 -12.08 8.03
CA PRO A 81 -12.08 -12.04 7.05
C PRO A 81 -13.46 -11.73 7.64
N THR A 82 -13.79 -12.34 8.77
CA THR A 82 -15.09 -12.20 9.45
C THR A 82 -15.22 -10.84 10.12
N GLU A 83 -14.13 -10.32 10.69
CA GLU A 83 -14.12 -9.01 11.34
C GLU A 83 -14.21 -7.87 10.33
N VAL A 84 -13.58 -7.99 9.16
CA VAL A 84 -13.73 -7.00 8.08
C VAL A 84 -15.17 -6.94 7.57
N GLN A 85 -15.87 -8.08 7.48
CA GLN A 85 -17.28 -8.13 7.07
C GLN A 85 -18.22 -7.44 8.07
N ARG A 86 -17.81 -7.23 9.32
CA ARG A 86 -18.60 -6.50 10.32
C ARG A 86 -18.61 -4.98 10.09
N VAL A 87 -17.68 -4.45 9.29
CA VAL A 87 -17.51 -3.01 9.07
C VAL A 87 -17.59 -2.60 7.59
N MET A 88 -17.75 -3.56 6.68
CA MET A 88 -17.76 -3.32 5.24
C MET A 88 -19.02 -3.95 4.61
N PRO A 89 -19.66 -3.29 3.64
CA PRO A 89 -20.80 -3.86 2.91
C PRO A 89 -20.45 -5.15 2.16
N ASN A 90 -21.44 -6.03 1.95
CA ASN A 90 -21.26 -7.32 1.29
C ASN A 90 -20.79 -7.21 -0.17
N ASP A 91 -21.09 -6.11 -0.86
CA ASP A 91 -20.68 -5.84 -2.24
C ASP A 91 -19.30 -5.18 -2.34
N SER A 92 -18.57 -5.06 -1.23
CA SER A 92 -17.23 -4.48 -1.20
C SER A 92 -16.27 -5.19 -2.15
N PHE A 93 -15.50 -4.41 -2.90
CA PHE A 93 -14.44 -4.92 -3.75
C PHE A 93 -13.13 -5.09 -2.96
N TYR A 94 -12.67 -6.33 -2.84
CA TYR A 94 -11.43 -6.68 -2.14
C TYR A 94 -10.25 -6.72 -3.12
N PHE A 95 -9.17 -6.02 -2.78
CA PHE A 95 -7.91 -6.13 -3.48
C PHE A 95 -6.72 -5.93 -2.53
N SER A 96 -5.54 -6.31 -3.01
CA SER A 96 -4.30 -6.15 -2.26
C SER A 96 -3.14 -5.85 -3.21
N ILE A 97 -1.94 -5.71 -2.69
CA ILE A 97 -0.71 -5.55 -3.45
C ILE A 97 0.38 -6.43 -2.84
N VAL A 98 1.16 -7.09 -3.69
CA VAL A 98 2.32 -7.89 -3.28
C VAL A 98 3.56 -7.45 -4.04
N ARG A 99 4.72 -7.86 -3.52
CA ARG A 99 6.05 -7.60 -4.09
C ARG A 99 6.91 -8.83 -3.94
N ASP A 100 7.86 -9.02 -4.84
CA ASP A 100 8.84 -10.09 -4.76
C ASP A 100 9.58 -10.03 -3.42
N PRO A 101 9.53 -11.08 -2.58
CA PRO A 101 10.17 -11.08 -1.27
C PRO A 101 11.70 -10.89 -1.32
N GLY A 102 12.32 -11.13 -2.48
CA GLY A 102 13.72 -10.83 -2.72
C GLY A 102 14.05 -9.34 -2.73
N THR A 103 13.12 -8.48 -3.17
CA THR A 103 13.32 -7.01 -3.12
C THR A 103 12.56 -6.36 -1.96
N GLN A 104 11.39 -6.90 -1.61
CA GLN A 104 10.61 -6.49 -0.46
C GLN A 104 11.38 -6.74 0.84
N GLY A 105 12.03 -7.90 0.99
CA GLY A 105 12.73 -8.27 2.22
C GLY A 105 13.95 -7.37 2.50
N ALA A 106 14.67 -6.94 1.47
CA ALA A 106 15.73 -5.93 1.61
C ALA A 106 15.15 -4.57 2.07
N SER A 107 13.97 -4.21 1.55
CA SER A 107 13.28 -3.01 2.02
C SER A 107 12.75 -3.15 3.45
N ALA A 108 12.31 -4.32 3.87
CA ALA A 108 11.84 -4.60 5.21
C ALA A 108 13.00 -4.55 6.22
N PHE A 109 14.14 -5.18 5.88
CA PHE A 109 15.35 -5.17 6.71
C PHE A 109 15.78 -3.74 7.08
N SER A 110 15.95 -2.90 6.07
CA SER A 110 16.40 -1.53 6.21
C SER A 110 15.37 -0.61 6.89
N TYR A 111 14.07 -0.81 6.64
CA TYR A 111 13.02 0.06 7.17
C TYR A 111 12.61 -0.29 8.61
N PHE A 112 12.62 -1.58 8.98
CA PHE A 112 12.13 -2.06 10.27
C PHE A 112 13.24 -2.38 11.28
N ARG A 113 14.43 -1.80 11.13
CA ARG A 113 15.56 -1.98 12.06
C ARG A 113 15.15 -1.80 13.52
N ALA A 114 14.45 -0.71 13.87
CA ALA A 114 14.00 -0.50 15.24
C ALA A 114 12.71 -1.24 15.61
N ALA A 115 11.92 -1.74 14.65
CA ALA A 115 10.65 -2.42 14.92
C ALA A 115 10.81 -3.94 15.10
N ALA A 116 11.70 -4.56 14.31
CA ALA A 116 11.97 -5.99 14.33
C ALA A 116 13.27 -6.30 15.07
N ALA A 117 13.18 -7.04 16.18
CA ALA A 117 14.36 -7.41 16.97
C ALA A 117 15.39 -8.22 16.15
N ALA A 118 14.93 -9.06 15.23
CA ALA A 118 15.80 -9.83 14.34
C ALA A 118 16.64 -8.93 13.43
N PHE A 119 16.02 -7.91 12.84
CA PHE A 119 16.74 -6.96 12.02
C PHE A 119 17.68 -6.13 12.86
N ARG A 120 17.23 -5.54 13.99
CA ARG A 120 18.07 -4.73 14.88
C ARG A 120 19.38 -5.40 15.29
N ARG A 121 19.33 -6.68 15.63
CA ARG A 121 20.48 -7.47 16.09
C ARG A 121 21.48 -7.79 14.98
N ALA A 122 21.03 -7.84 13.73
CA ALA A 122 21.91 -8.08 12.61
C ALA A 122 22.70 -6.78 12.28
N PRO A 123 24.02 -6.85 12.09
CA PRO A 123 24.82 -5.67 11.77
C PRO A 123 24.63 -5.21 10.31
N SER A 124 24.29 -6.14 9.40
CA SER A 124 24.03 -5.86 7.99
C SER A 124 23.05 -6.87 7.39
N LEU A 125 22.53 -6.57 6.20
CA LEU A 125 21.68 -7.51 5.46
C LEU A 125 22.43 -8.81 5.14
N ASP A 126 23.72 -8.72 4.78
CA ASP A 126 24.52 -9.91 4.47
C ASP A 126 24.76 -10.78 5.70
N ALA A 127 25.05 -10.18 6.85
CA ALA A 127 25.16 -10.92 8.11
C ALA A 127 23.84 -11.62 8.47
N PHE A 128 22.71 -10.93 8.30
CA PHE A 128 21.39 -11.52 8.48
C PHE A 128 21.16 -12.71 7.53
N LEU A 129 21.47 -12.56 6.24
CA LEU A 129 21.27 -13.60 5.24
C LEU A 129 22.28 -14.75 5.31
N ALA A 130 23.42 -14.56 5.97
CA ALA A 130 24.37 -15.62 6.25
C ALA A 130 23.83 -16.59 7.30
N ALA A 131 23.15 -16.08 8.34
CA ALA A 131 22.65 -16.91 9.43
C ALA A 131 21.36 -16.34 10.05
N PRO A 132 20.23 -16.30 9.31
CA PRO A 132 19.03 -15.57 9.77
C PRO A 132 18.44 -16.14 11.05
N ARG A 133 18.58 -17.46 11.27
CA ARG A 133 18.16 -18.15 12.50
C ARG A 133 18.93 -17.74 13.76
N ARG A 134 20.15 -17.18 13.64
CA ARG A 134 20.87 -16.61 14.80
C ARG A 134 20.20 -15.33 15.30
N PHE A 135 19.53 -14.60 14.42
CA PHE A 135 18.89 -13.33 14.75
C PHE A 135 17.38 -13.46 14.94
N PHE A 136 16.73 -14.45 14.34
CA PHE A 136 15.28 -14.60 14.36
C PHE A 136 14.83 -15.62 15.42
N GLY A 137 13.87 -15.21 16.26
CA GLY A 137 13.15 -16.10 17.17
C GLY A 137 11.63 -15.99 16.90
N PRO A 138 10.90 -17.12 16.80
CA PRO A 138 9.44 -17.09 16.80
C PRO A 138 8.90 -16.32 18.02
N GLY A 139 7.85 -15.52 17.85
CA GLY A 139 7.30 -14.68 18.92
C GLY A 139 8.15 -13.46 19.30
N GLY A 140 9.36 -13.30 18.76
CA GLY A 140 10.16 -12.11 18.97
C GLY A 140 9.47 -10.85 18.47
N ARG A 141 9.75 -9.70 19.11
CA ARG A 141 9.18 -8.41 18.72
C ARG A 141 9.40 -8.13 17.23
N GLY A 142 8.31 -7.92 16.50
CA GLY A 142 8.33 -7.68 15.05
C GLY A 142 8.66 -8.92 14.21
N ALA A 143 8.48 -10.15 14.72
CA ALA A 143 8.73 -11.38 13.97
C ALA A 143 7.94 -11.44 12.65
N GLY A 144 6.66 -11.03 12.67
CA GLY A 144 5.82 -10.93 11.47
C GLY A 144 6.33 -9.92 10.45
N LEU A 145 7.15 -8.93 10.84
CA LEU A 145 7.79 -8.01 9.89
C LEU A 145 9.11 -8.59 9.34
N ALA A 146 9.70 -9.56 10.03
CA ALA A 146 11.03 -10.08 9.73
C ALA A 146 11.03 -11.37 8.90
N ARG A 147 9.91 -12.10 8.88
CA ARG A 147 9.76 -13.34 8.12
C ARG A 147 8.33 -13.48 7.61
N ASN A 148 8.20 -13.71 6.31
CA ASN A 148 6.93 -13.80 5.59
C ASN A 148 5.93 -12.66 5.90
N PRO A 149 6.35 -11.39 5.85
CA PRO A 149 5.49 -10.26 6.21
C PRO A 149 4.20 -10.16 5.38
N GLN A 150 4.24 -10.51 4.09
CA GLN A 150 3.03 -10.41 3.26
C GLN A 150 2.04 -11.51 3.63
N TRP A 151 2.50 -12.74 3.82
CA TRP A 151 1.69 -13.86 4.34
C TRP A 151 1.08 -13.51 5.70
N PHE A 152 1.87 -12.89 6.58
CA PHE A 152 1.44 -12.45 7.89
C PHE A 152 0.35 -11.37 7.80
N ASP A 153 0.51 -10.37 6.92
CA ASP A 153 -0.49 -9.33 6.67
C ASP A 153 -1.82 -9.91 6.15
N PHE A 154 -1.77 -10.96 5.31
CA PHE A 154 -2.96 -11.71 4.87
C PHE A 154 -3.64 -12.52 5.98
N GLY A 155 -3.10 -12.52 7.21
CA GLY A 155 -3.68 -13.25 8.34
C GLY A 155 -3.66 -14.76 8.17
N LEU A 156 -2.82 -15.26 7.25
CA LEU A 156 -2.73 -16.69 6.98
C LEU A 156 -2.06 -17.42 8.15
N PRO A 157 -2.48 -18.66 8.45
CA PRO A 157 -1.83 -19.49 9.46
C PRO A 157 -0.45 -19.95 8.98
N GLU A 158 0.40 -20.38 9.92
CA GLU A 158 1.54 -21.21 9.53
C GLU A 158 0.99 -22.57 9.05
N PRO A 159 1.29 -23.00 7.81
CA PRO A 159 0.76 -24.26 7.30
C PRO A 159 1.37 -25.45 8.06
N ALA A 160 0.56 -26.45 8.41
CA ALA A 160 1.08 -27.65 9.09
C ALA A 160 1.88 -28.52 8.12
N ALA A 161 1.50 -28.54 6.85
CA ALA A 161 2.25 -29.15 5.75
C ALA A 161 2.34 -28.26 4.50
N ALA A 162 3.43 -28.41 3.73
CA ALA A 162 3.63 -27.67 2.48
C ALA A 162 2.48 -27.88 1.46
N ALA A 163 1.82 -29.03 1.50
CA ALA A 163 0.69 -29.38 0.63
C ALA A 163 -0.56 -28.51 0.86
N GLU A 164 -0.68 -27.82 2.00
CA GLU A 164 -1.81 -26.92 2.28
C GLU A 164 -1.71 -25.57 1.56
N VAL A 165 -0.48 -25.14 1.23
CA VAL A 165 -0.21 -23.81 0.69
C VAL A 165 -1.02 -23.51 -0.57
N PRO A 166 -1.14 -24.40 -1.58
CA PRO A 166 -1.97 -24.15 -2.76
C PRO A 166 -3.45 -23.91 -2.43
N ALA A 167 -4.03 -24.65 -1.49
CA ALA A 167 -5.43 -24.51 -1.10
C ALA A 167 -5.69 -23.18 -0.38
N LEU A 168 -4.77 -22.77 0.51
CA LEU A 168 -4.80 -21.47 1.18
C LEU A 168 -4.77 -20.33 0.15
N LEU A 169 -3.86 -20.41 -0.83
CA LEU A 169 -3.71 -19.40 -1.87
C LEU A 169 -4.93 -19.34 -2.80
N ALA A 170 -5.50 -20.48 -3.19
CA ALA A 170 -6.72 -20.51 -4.00
C ALA A 170 -7.92 -19.88 -3.26
N ARG A 171 -8.06 -20.11 -1.95
CA ARG A 171 -9.07 -19.44 -1.13
C ARG A 171 -8.83 -17.94 -1.05
N LEU A 172 -7.58 -17.53 -0.97
CA LEU A 172 -7.21 -16.12 -0.94
C LEU A 172 -7.50 -15.43 -2.29
N GLU A 173 -7.20 -16.05 -3.43
CA GLU A 173 -7.52 -15.51 -4.77
C GLU A 173 -9.03 -15.32 -4.96
N ARG A 174 -9.87 -16.22 -4.45
CA ARG A 174 -11.32 -16.03 -4.47
C ARG A 174 -11.78 -14.80 -3.68
N ARG A 175 -11.10 -14.50 -2.55
CA ARG A 175 -11.41 -13.34 -1.73
C ARG A 175 -10.85 -12.04 -2.32
N PHE A 176 -9.66 -12.10 -2.90
CA PHE A 176 -8.96 -10.96 -3.50
C PHE A 176 -8.88 -11.16 -5.02
N PRO A 177 -9.98 -10.89 -5.76
CA PRO A 177 -10.06 -11.13 -7.20
C PRO A 177 -9.10 -10.26 -8.03
N LEU A 178 -8.41 -9.31 -7.42
CA LEU A 178 -7.27 -8.61 -7.99
C LEU A 178 -6.21 -8.42 -6.90
N VAL A 179 -4.98 -8.88 -7.16
CA VAL A 179 -3.80 -8.54 -6.37
C VAL A 179 -2.78 -7.88 -7.28
N LEU A 180 -2.41 -6.66 -6.93
CA LEU A 180 -1.47 -5.84 -7.67
C LEU A 180 -0.04 -6.34 -7.47
N LEU A 181 0.84 -6.09 -8.46
CA LEU A 181 2.27 -6.37 -8.34
C LEU A 181 3.05 -5.04 -8.27
N ALA A 182 3.85 -4.87 -7.24
CA ALA A 182 4.67 -3.67 -7.06
C ALA A 182 5.67 -3.46 -8.21
N GLU A 183 6.19 -4.53 -8.79
CA GLU A 183 7.10 -4.51 -9.95
C GLU A 183 6.40 -4.09 -11.25
N ARG A 184 5.06 -4.17 -11.29
CA ARG A 184 4.20 -3.78 -12.41
C ARG A 184 3.20 -2.73 -11.96
N PHE A 185 3.67 -1.74 -11.19
CA PHE A 185 2.80 -0.82 -10.46
C PHE A 185 1.86 -0.03 -11.39
N ASP A 186 2.37 0.45 -12.53
CA ASP A 186 1.55 1.23 -13.46
C ASP A 186 0.49 0.37 -14.14
N GLU A 187 0.86 -0.83 -14.62
CA GLU A 187 -0.08 -1.81 -15.16
C GLU A 187 -1.12 -2.24 -14.12
N SER A 188 -0.68 -2.43 -12.87
CA SER A 188 -1.55 -2.75 -11.76
C SER A 188 -2.60 -1.67 -11.52
N LEU A 189 -2.21 -0.39 -11.55
CA LEU A 189 -3.15 0.72 -11.40
C LEU A 189 -4.12 0.84 -12.57
N VAL A 190 -3.71 0.49 -13.79
CA VAL A 190 -4.62 0.43 -14.95
C VAL A 190 -5.67 -0.67 -14.74
N LEU A 191 -5.25 -1.88 -14.37
CA LEU A 191 -6.18 -2.98 -14.10
C LEU A 191 -7.14 -2.64 -12.95
N LEU A 192 -6.62 -2.05 -11.87
CA LEU A 192 -7.43 -1.59 -10.73
C LEU A 192 -8.47 -0.55 -11.17
N ARG A 193 -8.05 0.46 -11.93
CA ARG A 193 -8.94 1.52 -12.44
C ARG A 193 -10.13 0.94 -13.19
N HIS A 194 -9.88 -0.01 -14.10
CA HIS A 194 -10.94 -0.66 -14.87
C HIS A 194 -11.83 -1.51 -13.98
N ARG A 195 -11.26 -2.24 -13.03
CA ARG A 195 -12.02 -3.09 -12.12
C ARG A 195 -12.94 -2.29 -11.17
N LEU A 196 -12.54 -1.07 -10.84
CA LEU A 196 -13.31 -0.12 -10.02
C LEU A 196 -14.20 0.81 -10.83
N CYS A 197 -14.14 0.80 -12.16
CA CYS A 197 -14.85 1.75 -13.02
C CYS A 197 -14.54 3.22 -12.69
N TRP A 198 -13.27 3.49 -12.39
CA TRP A 198 -12.80 4.81 -12.01
C TRP A 198 -12.33 5.65 -13.20
N PRO A 199 -12.48 6.99 -13.12
CA PRO A 199 -11.95 7.89 -14.13
C PRO A 199 -10.42 7.83 -14.17
N ARG A 200 -9.81 8.12 -15.32
CA ARG A 200 -8.35 8.06 -15.53
C ARG A 200 -7.56 8.86 -14.49
N ALA A 201 -8.03 10.05 -14.15
CA ALA A 201 -7.36 10.94 -13.20
C ALA A 201 -7.36 10.42 -11.75
N ALA A 202 -8.28 9.52 -11.37
CA ALA A 202 -8.39 9.01 -10.01
C ALA A 202 -7.16 8.19 -9.58
N VAL A 203 -6.49 7.54 -10.51
CA VAL A 203 -5.31 6.69 -10.25
C VAL A 203 -3.97 7.39 -10.53
N ASP A 204 -3.99 8.69 -10.86
CA ASP A 204 -2.77 9.48 -11.00
C ASP A 204 -2.11 9.65 -9.63
N VAL A 205 -0.86 9.24 -9.45
CA VAL A 205 -0.25 9.15 -8.11
C VAL A 205 1.25 9.41 -8.14
N PHE A 206 1.80 10.00 -7.08
CA PHE A 206 3.24 10.08 -6.83
C PHE A 206 3.73 8.85 -6.05
N ALA A 207 4.96 8.40 -6.32
CA ALA A 207 5.53 7.24 -5.64
C ALA A 207 5.90 7.59 -4.18
N HIS A 208 5.02 7.24 -3.25
CA HIS A 208 5.14 7.51 -1.81
C HIS A 208 6.00 6.46 -1.11
N ASN A 209 6.63 6.85 0.00
CA ASN A 209 7.44 5.97 0.84
C ASN A 209 8.63 5.34 0.08
N THR A 210 9.17 6.08 -0.89
CA THR A 210 10.43 5.77 -1.56
C THR A 210 11.60 6.13 -0.65
N ARG A 211 12.76 5.51 -0.86
CA ARG A 211 13.95 5.69 -0.01
C ARG A 211 15.12 6.17 -0.85
N GLY A 212 15.89 7.12 -0.34
CA GLY A 212 17.10 7.61 -1.00
C GLY A 212 18.28 6.67 -0.77
N GLY A 213 19.12 6.47 -1.80
CA GLY A 213 20.40 5.77 -1.67
C GLY A 213 20.33 4.26 -1.37
N ALA A 214 19.15 3.65 -1.41
CA ALA A 214 19.01 2.21 -1.18
C ALA A 214 19.47 1.42 -2.42
N ALA A 215 20.61 0.73 -2.31
CA ALA A 215 21.07 -0.18 -3.36
C ALA A 215 20.06 -1.32 -3.59
N ALA A 216 19.89 -1.71 -4.85
CA ALA A 216 19.11 -2.89 -5.17
C ALA A 216 19.85 -4.14 -4.65
N PRO A 217 19.14 -5.11 -4.02
CA PRO A 217 19.79 -6.33 -3.55
C PRO A 217 20.38 -7.12 -4.72
N THR A 218 21.54 -7.75 -4.51
CA THR A 218 22.19 -8.60 -5.52
C THR A 218 21.33 -9.82 -5.84
N ALA A 219 21.62 -10.51 -6.95
CA ALA A 219 20.92 -11.75 -7.31
C ALA A 219 21.03 -12.82 -6.20
N ALA A 220 22.20 -12.93 -5.57
CA ALA A 220 22.44 -13.85 -4.45
C ALA A 220 21.60 -13.47 -3.21
N GLN A 221 21.57 -12.19 -2.85
CA GLN A 221 20.73 -11.69 -1.75
C GLN A 221 19.25 -11.94 -2.04
N ARG A 222 18.77 -11.63 -3.25
CA ARG A 222 17.38 -11.91 -3.66
C ARG A 222 17.02 -13.38 -3.50
N ARG A 223 17.87 -14.30 -3.93
CA ARG A 223 17.66 -15.75 -3.77
C ARG A 223 17.55 -16.15 -2.29
N ARG A 224 18.47 -15.67 -1.45
CA ARG A 224 18.46 -15.96 -0.01
C ARG A 224 17.22 -15.37 0.68
N LEU A 225 16.81 -14.16 0.30
CA LEU A 225 15.61 -13.51 0.82
C LEU A 225 14.31 -14.24 0.42
N ARG A 226 14.21 -14.72 -0.82
CA ARG A 226 13.08 -15.56 -1.25
C ARG A 226 13.04 -16.89 -0.48
N ALA A 227 14.19 -17.52 -0.27
CA ALA A 227 14.28 -18.75 0.53
C ALA A 227 13.92 -18.53 2.00
N TRP A 228 14.38 -17.43 2.60
CA TRP A 228 14.02 -17.04 3.97
C TRP A 228 12.51 -16.78 4.12
N ASN A 229 11.92 -16.12 3.12
CA ASN A 229 10.50 -15.79 3.06
C ASN A 229 9.75 -16.73 2.09
N ALA A 230 9.90 -18.04 2.27
CA ALA A 230 9.38 -19.04 1.34
C ALA A 230 7.84 -18.97 1.16
N LEU A 231 7.09 -18.62 2.21
CA LEU A 231 5.63 -18.48 2.10
C LEU A 231 5.24 -17.24 1.30
N ASP A 232 5.93 -16.11 1.52
CA ASP A 232 5.76 -14.93 0.66
C ASP A 232 6.17 -15.22 -0.80
N TRP A 233 7.16 -16.10 -1.02
CA TRP A 233 7.56 -16.48 -2.37
C TRP A 233 6.49 -17.31 -3.06
N ALA A 234 5.86 -18.25 -2.34
CA ALA A 234 4.72 -19.01 -2.85
C ALA A 234 3.52 -18.09 -3.16
N LEU A 235 3.22 -17.16 -2.25
CA LEU A 235 2.18 -16.13 -2.39
C LEU A 235 2.42 -15.25 -3.62
N TYR A 236 3.61 -14.66 -3.74
CA TYR A 236 3.98 -13.81 -4.88
C TYR A 236 3.93 -14.60 -6.19
N SER A 237 4.46 -15.82 -6.22
CA SER A 237 4.44 -16.67 -7.42
C SER A 237 3.01 -16.98 -7.89
N HIS A 238 2.11 -17.24 -6.96
CA HIS A 238 0.70 -17.48 -7.26
C HIS A 238 0.01 -16.23 -7.84
N PHE A 239 0.15 -15.07 -7.17
CA PHE A 239 -0.47 -13.83 -7.65
C PHE A 239 0.22 -13.24 -8.88
N ASN A 240 1.49 -13.54 -9.12
CA ASN A 240 2.12 -13.23 -10.41
C ASN A 240 1.43 -14.00 -11.55
N ARG A 241 1.12 -15.29 -11.37
CA ARG A 241 0.36 -16.05 -12.37
C ARG A 241 -1.06 -15.49 -12.56
N SER A 242 -1.76 -15.15 -11.48
CA SER A 242 -3.10 -14.56 -11.60
C SER A 242 -3.07 -13.19 -12.27
N PHE A 243 -2.08 -12.35 -11.95
CA PHE A 243 -1.86 -11.06 -12.61
C PHE A 243 -1.74 -11.23 -14.12
N TRP A 244 -0.92 -12.17 -14.60
CA TRP A 244 -0.79 -12.42 -16.04
C TRP A 244 -2.07 -12.96 -16.69
N ARG A 245 -2.93 -13.69 -15.97
CA ARG A 245 -4.29 -14.02 -16.46
C ARG A 245 -5.15 -12.77 -16.62
N HIS A 246 -5.06 -11.80 -15.70
CA HIS A 246 -5.74 -10.51 -15.86
C HIS A 246 -5.21 -9.72 -17.05
N VAL A 247 -3.88 -9.70 -17.26
CA VAL A 247 -3.25 -9.05 -18.42
C VAL A 247 -3.74 -9.67 -19.73
N GLN A 248 -3.81 -10.99 -19.82
CA GLN A 248 -4.31 -11.70 -21.01
C GLN A 248 -5.77 -11.34 -21.31
N ARG A 249 -6.65 -11.35 -20.28
CA ARG A 249 -8.07 -10.98 -20.43
C ARG A 249 -8.26 -9.51 -20.80
N PHE A 250 -7.42 -8.63 -20.28
CA PHE A 250 -7.50 -7.19 -20.54
C PHE A 250 -6.94 -6.80 -21.92
N GLY A 251 -5.96 -7.56 -22.40
CA GLY A 251 -5.17 -7.27 -23.60
C GLY A 251 -3.83 -6.62 -23.26
N ALA A 252 -2.73 -7.33 -23.54
CA ALA A 252 -1.38 -6.90 -23.16
C ALA A 252 -0.96 -5.58 -23.84
N ALA A 253 -1.24 -5.43 -25.15
CA ALA A 253 -0.91 -4.21 -25.89
C ALA A 253 -1.65 -2.98 -25.33
N ARG A 254 -2.96 -3.11 -25.13
CA ARG A 254 -3.80 -2.08 -24.50
C ARG A 254 -3.30 -1.70 -23.11
N LEU A 255 -2.92 -2.70 -22.30
CA LEU A 255 -2.41 -2.45 -20.95
C LEU A 255 -1.13 -1.62 -20.98
N GLN A 256 -0.20 -1.97 -21.88
CA GLN A 256 1.06 -1.25 -22.02
C GLN A 256 0.85 0.18 -22.49
N GLU A 257 -0.08 0.40 -23.43
CA GLU A 257 -0.46 1.74 -23.89
C GLU A 257 -1.05 2.59 -22.76
N GLU A 258 -2.04 2.06 -22.03
CA GLU A 258 -2.68 2.79 -20.92
C GLU A 258 -1.69 3.05 -19.76
N ALA A 259 -0.78 2.12 -19.50
CA ALA A 259 0.28 2.29 -18.51
C ALA A 259 1.31 3.35 -18.95
N ALA A 260 1.66 3.40 -20.23
CA ALA A 260 2.51 4.47 -20.78
C ALA A 260 1.84 5.84 -20.67
N GLU A 261 0.53 5.93 -20.90
CA GLU A 261 -0.21 7.17 -20.69
C GLU A 261 -0.26 7.57 -19.21
N LEU A 262 -0.49 6.62 -18.30
CA LEU A 262 -0.42 6.88 -16.85
C LEU A 262 0.96 7.45 -16.46
N ARG A 263 2.06 6.90 -16.98
CA ARG A 263 3.41 7.44 -16.76
C ARG A 263 3.57 8.87 -17.30
N ARG A 264 3.06 9.15 -18.51
CA ARG A 264 3.09 10.51 -19.09
C ARG A 264 2.31 11.50 -18.24
N ARG A 265 1.10 11.15 -17.77
CA ARG A 265 0.30 12.00 -16.88
C ARG A 265 1.01 12.24 -15.54
N ARG A 266 1.61 11.20 -14.95
CA ARG A 266 2.40 11.34 -13.72
C ARG A 266 3.54 12.34 -13.89
N ARG A 267 4.34 12.22 -14.97
CA ARG A 267 5.43 13.18 -15.25
C ARG A 267 4.93 14.62 -15.39
N ARG A 268 3.88 14.84 -16.18
CA ARG A 268 3.23 16.15 -16.31
C ARG A 268 2.74 16.71 -14.97
N LEU A 269 2.24 15.86 -14.08
CA LEU A 269 1.85 16.28 -12.74
C LEU A 269 3.06 16.62 -11.86
N GLN A 270 4.15 15.86 -11.97
CA GLN A 270 5.39 16.16 -11.24
C GLN A 270 5.97 17.52 -11.66
N GLU A 271 6.09 17.77 -12.96
CA GLU A 271 6.59 19.04 -13.52
C GLU A 271 5.76 20.25 -13.09
N ARG A 272 4.44 20.10 -13.02
CA ARG A 272 3.54 21.16 -12.55
C ARG A 272 3.57 21.35 -11.04
N CYS A 273 3.58 20.27 -10.27
CA CYS A 273 3.37 20.33 -8.83
C CYS A 273 4.65 20.52 -8.01
N LEU A 274 5.78 19.98 -8.47
CA LEU A 274 6.94 19.75 -7.62
C LEU A 274 8.07 20.73 -7.89
N ARG A 275 8.82 21.04 -6.83
CA ARG A 275 10.12 21.72 -6.93
C ARG A 275 11.16 20.68 -7.36
N GLY A 276 11.34 20.56 -8.68
CA GLY A 276 12.20 19.54 -9.29
C GLY A 276 11.42 18.30 -9.78
N ALA A 277 12.11 17.35 -10.39
CA ALA A 277 11.49 16.24 -11.11
C ALA A 277 11.08 15.03 -10.23
N GLY A 278 11.37 15.04 -8.93
CA GLY A 278 11.27 13.82 -8.13
C GLY A 278 11.19 14.03 -6.61
N PRO A 279 11.15 12.92 -5.86
CA PRO A 279 11.10 12.97 -4.41
C PRO A 279 12.43 13.48 -3.82
N VAL A 280 12.35 14.23 -2.73
CA VAL A 280 13.46 14.90 -2.05
C VAL A 280 13.58 14.45 -0.59
N PRO A 281 14.76 14.59 0.05
CA PRO A 281 14.91 14.33 1.48
C PRO A 281 13.93 15.15 2.32
N ALA A 282 13.46 14.60 3.44
CA ALA A 282 12.47 15.26 4.31
C ALA A 282 12.95 16.65 4.82
N ALA A 283 14.25 16.83 5.04
CA ALA A 283 14.84 18.10 5.44
C ALA A 283 14.71 19.21 4.38
N ALA A 284 14.59 18.85 3.09
CA ALA A 284 14.41 19.80 1.99
C ALA A 284 12.94 20.23 1.80
N ILE A 285 12.01 19.68 2.58
CA ILE A 285 10.58 19.97 2.49
C ILE A 285 10.23 21.03 3.54
N ALA A 286 9.94 22.24 3.06
CA ALA A 286 9.60 23.38 3.92
C ALA A 286 8.32 23.13 4.73
N GLU A 287 7.28 22.60 4.09
CA GLU A 287 5.97 22.35 4.70
C GLU A 287 6.00 21.11 5.62
N PRO A 288 5.87 21.24 6.95
CA PRO A 288 6.04 20.11 7.88
C PRO A 288 5.06 18.97 7.63
N ARG A 289 3.82 19.30 7.25
CA ARG A 289 2.74 18.34 6.92
C ARG A 289 3.04 17.46 5.70
N LEU A 290 3.96 17.88 4.83
CA LEU A 290 4.40 17.10 3.66
C LEU A 290 5.64 16.25 3.95
N ARG A 291 6.24 16.38 5.14
CA ARG A 291 7.41 15.57 5.53
C ARG A 291 6.96 14.14 5.80
N PRO A 292 7.53 13.14 5.11
CA PRO A 292 7.19 11.75 5.36
C PRO A 292 7.75 11.30 6.72
N PHE A 293 7.02 10.39 7.36
CA PHE A 293 7.48 9.74 8.58
C PHE A 293 8.84 9.06 8.36
N GLN A 294 9.79 9.34 9.26
CA GLN A 294 11.10 8.70 9.29
C GLN A 294 11.08 7.57 10.34
N PRO A 295 11.17 6.29 9.93
CA PRO A 295 11.17 5.20 10.89
C PRO A 295 12.44 5.25 11.73
N PRO A 296 12.33 5.14 13.06
CA PRO A 296 13.50 5.10 13.93
C PRO A 296 14.48 4.01 13.51
N GLY A 297 15.76 4.37 13.44
CA GLY A 297 16.84 3.44 13.09
C GLY A 297 16.83 2.91 11.65
N ALA A 298 15.98 3.42 10.77
CA ALA A 298 16.01 3.02 9.36
C ALA A 298 17.36 3.38 8.71
N GLU A 299 17.90 2.48 7.88
CA GLU A 299 19.22 2.70 7.24
C GLU A 299 19.19 3.79 6.18
N HIS A 300 18.02 4.05 5.60
CA HIS A 300 17.83 5.02 4.55
C HIS A 300 16.62 5.89 4.85
N ALA A 301 16.79 7.20 4.65
CA ALA A 301 15.71 8.18 4.81
C ALA A 301 14.58 7.93 3.81
N VAL A 302 13.35 8.14 4.26
CA VAL A 302 12.16 8.16 3.42
C VAL A 302 12.08 9.51 2.72
N LEU A 303 11.95 9.51 1.40
CA LEU A 303 11.84 10.71 0.59
C LEU A 303 10.38 11.17 0.49
N GLY A 304 10.18 12.47 0.32
CA GLY A 304 8.87 13.10 0.15
C GLY A 304 8.87 14.07 -1.01
N PHE A 305 7.89 14.98 -1.05
CA PHE A 305 7.70 15.88 -2.19
C PHE A 305 7.65 17.34 -1.72
N ALA A 306 8.52 18.18 -2.28
CA ALA A 306 8.44 19.62 -2.10
C ALA A 306 7.59 20.23 -3.22
N LEU A 307 6.59 21.04 -2.86
CA LEU A 307 5.77 21.72 -3.85
C LEU A 307 6.51 22.90 -4.49
N ARG A 308 6.16 23.18 -5.75
CA ARG A 308 6.58 24.38 -6.47
C ARG A 308 6.00 25.62 -5.77
N PRO A 309 6.78 26.70 -5.56
CA PRO A 309 6.25 27.95 -5.01
C PRO A 309 5.27 28.61 -6.00
N GLY A 310 4.36 29.45 -5.49
CA GLY A 310 3.47 30.27 -6.32
C GLY A 310 2.39 29.50 -7.09
N LEU A 311 2.06 28.26 -6.71
CA LEU A 311 0.94 27.53 -7.31
C LEU A 311 -0.39 28.26 -7.04
N PRO A 312 -1.27 28.43 -8.05
CA PRO A 312 -2.62 28.94 -7.85
C PRO A 312 -3.37 28.10 -6.79
N PRO A 313 -4.29 28.69 -6.00
CA PRO A 313 -4.91 28.00 -4.86
C PRO A 313 -5.49 26.62 -5.19
N ALA A 314 -6.23 26.49 -6.29
CA ALA A 314 -6.82 25.21 -6.71
C ALA A 314 -5.76 24.15 -7.07
N GLU A 315 -4.67 24.56 -7.74
CA GLU A 315 -3.57 23.66 -8.06
C GLU A 315 -2.78 23.27 -6.82
N ARG A 316 -2.58 24.22 -5.90
CA ARG A 316 -1.88 23.98 -4.64
C ARG A 316 -2.60 22.91 -3.82
N ARG A 317 -3.93 22.94 -3.70
CA ARG A 317 -4.65 21.85 -3.00
C ARG A 317 -4.46 20.52 -3.66
N ARG A 318 -4.63 20.47 -4.99
CA ARG A 318 -4.53 19.22 -5.76
C ARG A 318 -3.14 18.63 -5.62
N CYS A 319 -2.10 19.43 -5.84
CA CYS A 319 -0.71 19.02 -5.73
C CYS A 319 -0.36 18.62 -4.30
N GLY A 320 -0.84 19.38 -3.31
CA GLY A 320 -0.69 19.09 -1.89
C GLY A 320 -1.28 17.74 -1.50
N ARG A 321 -2.52 17.44 -1.88
CA ARG A 321 -3.13 16.11 -1.65
C ARG A 321 -2.38 14.98 -2.35
N MET A 322 -1.82 15.22 -3.54
CA MET A 322 -0.97 14.23 -4.21
C MET A 322 0.36 14.00 -3.48
N ALA A 323 0.95 15.05 -2.91
CA ALA A 323 2.19 15.01 -2.16
C ALA A 323 2.04 14.57 -0.69
N LEU A 324 0.81 14.61 -0.16
CA LEU A 324 0.52 14.37 1.26
C LEU A 324 0.85 12.92 1.65
N PRO A 325 1.78 12.70 2.60
CA PRO A 325 2.11 11.36 3.08
C PRO A 325 0.93 10.73 3.82
N GLU A 326 0.98 9.41 3.97
CA GLU A 326 -0.11 8.60 4.52
C GLU A 326 -0.56 9.00 5.93
N LEU A 327 0.36 9.27 6.87
CA LEU A 327 -0.02 9.60 8.25
C LEU A 327 -0.75 10.96 8.33
N PRO A 328 -0.19 12.07 7.78
CA PRO A 328 -0.92 13.34 7.70
C PRO A 328 -2.25 13.24 6.93
N TYR A 329 -2.34 12.42 5.88
CA TYR A 329 -3.60 12.21 5.18
C TYR A 329 -4.61 11.47 6.08
N THR A 330 -4.17 10.50 6.88
CA THR A 330 -5.04 9.82 7.84
C THR A 330 -5.61 10.79 8.87
N ASP A 331 -4.78 11.71 9.37
CA ASP A 331 -5.22 12.76 10.30
C ASP A 331 -6.24 13.70 9.68
N LEU A 332 -6.02 14.10 8.43
CA LEU A 332 -6.96 14.89 7.65
C LEU A 332 -8.33 14.18 7.52
N LEU A 333 -8.34 12.91 7.08
CA LEU A 333 -9.59 12.15 6.90
C LEU A 333 -10.31 12.00 8.24
N ALA A 334 -9.57 11.73 9.31
CA ALA A 334 -10.11 11.64 10.65
C ALA A 334 -10.77 12.94 11.11
N ARG A 335 -10.11 14.10 10.89
CA ARG A 335 -10.67 15.41 11.23
C ARG A 335 -11.95 15.70 10.43
N ARG A 336 -11.97 15.37 9.13
CA ARG A 336 -13.16 15.58 8.28
C ARG A 336 -14.33 14.68 8.66
N GLN A 337 -14.06 13.43 9.03
CA GLN A 337 -15.12 12.46 9.34
C GLN A 337 -15.63 12.55 10.78
N PHE A 338 -14.79 12.93 11.74
CA PHE A 338 -15.11 12.89 13.17
C PHE A 338 -14.93 14.23 13.92
N GLY A 339 -14.45 15.29 13.26
CA GLY A 339 -14.25 16.60 13.87
C GLY A 339 -15.49 17.50 13.77
N ASN A 340 -15.58 18.48 14.67
CA ASN A 340 -16.71 19.41 14.79
C ASN A 340 -16.62 20.61 13.80
N GLY A 341 -16.35 20.37 12.52
CA GLY A 341 -16.54 21.37 11.45
C GLY A 341 -15.57 22.57 11.33
N ASN A 342 -14.72 22.88 12.33
CA ASN A 342 -13.85 24.07 12.30
C ASN A 342 -12.50 23.87 11.57
N GLY A 343 -12.52 23.42 10.31
CA GLY A 343 -11.36 22.84 9.62
C GLY A 343 -10.50 23.74 8.72
N THR A 344 -10.18 25.00 9.07
CA THR A 344 -9.43 25.90 8.16
C THR A 344 -7.98 25.46 7.88
N GLU A 345 -7.29 24.83 8.84
CA GLU A 345 -5.85 24.52 8.76
C GLU A 345 -5.47 23.57 7.58
N TRP A 346 -6.40 22.71 7.14
CA TRP A 346 -6.18 21.73 6.08
C TRP A 346 -6.90 22.03 4.76
N ASP A 347 -7.79 23.01 4.77
CA ASP A 347 -8.44 23.56 3.57
C ASP A 347 -7.52 24.59 2.88
N ASP A 348 -6.55 25.13 3.62
CA ASP A 348 -5.36 25.85 3.11
C ASP A 348 -4.27 24.93 2.54
N PHE A 349 -4.63 23.71 2.18
CA PHE A 349 -3.87 23.04 1.13
C PHE A 349 -4.20 23.69 -0.19
#